data_AF-R7UQA7-F1
#
_entry.id   AF-R7UQA7-F1
#
_cell.length_a   1.000
_cell.length_b   1.000
_cell.length_c   1.000
_cell.angle_alpha   90.00
_cell.angle_beta   90.00
_cell.angle_gamma   90.00
#
_symmetry.space_group_name_H-M   'P 1'
#
loop_
_entity.id
_entity.type
_entity.pdbx_description
1 polymer ?
#
loop_
_entity_poly.entity_id
_entity_poly.type
_entity_poly.pdbx_seq_one_letter_code
_entity_poly.pdbx_strand_id
1 'polypeptide(L)'
;KVDNEKCIDILPRDQESDHVELWDSGSCSSAVGKSGGRQMLSLTSTCVQRHGTIMHEFLHAFGFYHEQSRSDRDEWIIVNYDNIEEGKEHNFRKYDEDDINLAGTEYDYGSVMHYGPYGFAV
;
A
#
# COMPACT_ATOMS: atom_id res chain seq x y z
N LYS A 1 -17.72 1.02 -1.42
CA LYS A 1 -19.12 0.70 -1.09
C LYS A 1 -19.31 -0.78 -1.38
N VAL A 2 -19.58 -1.58 -0.37
CA VAL A 2 -20.16 -2.92 -0.55
C VAL A 2 -21.66 -2.72 -0.35
N ASP A 3 -22.48 -3.19 -1.27
CA ASP A 3 -23.95 -3.04 -1.22
C ASP A 3 -24.47 -1.60 -1.05
N ASN A 4 -23.86 -0.65 -1.75
CA ASN A 4 -24.22 0.78 -1.73
C ASN A 4 -24.02 1.53 -0.39
N GLU A 5 -23.52 0.86 0.65
CA GLU A 5 -23.19 1.46 1.93
C GLU A 5 -21.73 1.95 1.98
N LYS A 6 -21.49 3.04 2.73
CA LYS A 6 -20.13 3.39 3.13
C LYS A 6 -19.71 2.35 4.17
N CYS A 7 -18.75 1.51 3.83
CA CYS A 7 -18.25 0.43 4.70
C CYS A 7 -16.97 0.82 5.46
N ILE A 8 -16.43 2.03 5.19
CA ILE A 8 -15.27 2.58 5.87
C ILE A 8 -15.56 4.06 6.13
N ASP A 9 -15.49 4.45 7.40
CA ASP A 9 -15.50 5.85 7.84
C ASP A 9 -14.19 6.14 8.58
N ILE A 10 -13.58 7.29 8.26
CA ILE A 10 -12.39 7.79 8.95
C ILE A 10 -12.86 8.85 9.94
N LEU A 11 -12.65 8.59 11.23
CA LEU A 11 -13.09 9.45 12.31
C LEU A 11 -11.88 9.93 13.12
N PRO A 12 -11.90 11.17 13.64
CA PRO A 12 -10.94 11.60 14.65
C PRO A 12 -11.00 10.64 15.85
N ARG A 13 -9.84 10.21 16.32
CA ARG A 13 -9.73 9.38 17.51
C ARG A 13 -10.29 10.12 18.74
N ASP A 14 -11.02 9.39 19.58
CA ASP A 14 -11.35 9.79 20.94
C ASP A 14 -10.54 8.94 21.95
N GLN A 15 -11.05 7.76 22.30
CA GLN A 15 -10.45 6.86 23.30
C GLN A 15 -10.03 5.49 22.74
N GLU A 16 -10.12 5.30 21.42
CA GLU A 16 -9.79 4.02 20.80
C GLU A 16 -8.33 3.63 21.09
N SER A 17 -8.12 2.37 21.47
CA SER A 17 -6.78 1.82 21.69
C SER A 17 -6.01 1.74 20.38
N ASP A 18 -6.68 1.25 19.34
CA ASP A 18 -6.12 1.05 18.01
C ASP A 18 -6.46 2.24 17.13
N HIS A 19 -5.44 2.91 16.61
CA HIS A 19 -5.63 4.11 15.79
C HIS A 19 -4.42 4.37 14.90
N VAL A 20 -4.66 5.09 13.82
CA VAL A 20 -3.60 5.68 12.99
C VAL A 20 -3.26 7.06 13.54
N GLU A 21 -1.97 7.31 13.74
CA GLU A 21 -1.43 8.63 14.07
C GLU A 21 -0.59 9.13 12.88
N LEU A 22 -0.93 10.32 12.38
CA LEU A 22 -0.20 10.95 11.28
C LEU A 22 1.07 11.62 11.79
N TRP A 23 2.18 11.41 11.09
CA TRP A 23 3.49 11.98 11.42
C TRP A 23 4.29 12.26 10.15
N ASP A 24 5.38 13.03 10.25
CA ASP A 24 6.33 13.23 9.16
C ASP A 24 7.66 12.56 9.52
N SER A 25 7.91 11.36 8.98
CA SER A 25 9.19 10.65 9.15
C SER A 25 10.22 11.00 8.09
N GLY A 26 9.92 11.92 7.17
CA GLY A 26 10.74 12.23 5.99
C GLY A 26 10.44 11.37 4.75
N SER A 27 9.53 10.40 4.83
CA SER A 27 9.05 9.59 3.70
C SER A 27 7.55 9.28 3.80
N CYS A 28 6.88 9.02 2.68
CA CYS A 28 5.51 8.47 2.69
C CYS A 28 5.58 6.99 3.04
N SER A 29 4.89 6.54 4.09
CA SER A 29 4.84 5.12 4.43
C SER A 29 3.74 4.79 5.43
N SER A 30 3.30 3.54 5.41
CA SER A 30 2.35 2.97 6.37
C SER A 30 2.65 1.49 6.61
N ALA A 31 2.32 0.99 7.79
CA ALA A 31 2.28 -0.46 8.02
C ALA A 31 1.07 -1.07 7.29
N VAL A 32 1.22 -2.32 6.83
CA VAL A 32 0.13 -3.03 6.16
C VAL A 32 -0.82 -3.64 7.21
N GLY A 33 -2.09 -3.24 7.15
CA GLY A 33 -3.13 -3.71 8.05
C GLY A 33 -3.04 -3.10 9.45
N LYS A 34 -3.78 -3.71 10.38
CA LYS A 34 -3.89 -3.28 11.77
C LYS A 34 -2.76 -3.87 12.61
N SER A 35 -1.81 -3.03 13.02
CA SER A 35 -0.71 -3.44 13.91
C SER A 35 -1.11 -3.58 15.39
N GLY A 36 -2.23 -2.98 15.78
CA GLY A 36 -2.66 -2.86 17.18
C GLY A 36 -1.99 -1.69 17.90
N GLY A 37 -2.72 -1.07 18.84
CA GLY A 37 -2.30 0.16 19.51
C GLY A 37 -2.15 1.35 18.56
N ARG A 38 -1.21 2.24 18.88
CA ARG A 38 -0.86 3.40 18.04
C ARG A 38 -0.02 2.95 16.85
N GLN A 39 -0.54 3.13 15.64
CA GLN A 39 0.14 2.86 14.37
C GLN A 39 0.49 4.16 13.65
N MET A 40 1.76 4.34 13.32
CA MET A 40 2.21 5.54 12.60
C MET A 40 1.92 5.40 11.11
N LEU A 41 1.34 6.42 10.52
CA LEU A 41 1.25 6.60 9.06
C LEU A 41 1.95 7.91 8.72
N SER A 42 3.04 7.80 7.95
CA SER A 42 3.87 8.94 7.62
C SER A 42 3.40 9.63 6.35
N LEU A 43 3.10 10.92 6.45
CA LEU A 43 2.79 11.79 5.32
C LEU A 43 3.64 13.05 5.43
N THR A 44 4.61 13.18 4.54
CA THR A 44 5.39 14.41 4.41
C THR A 44 4.59 15.51 3.71
N SER A 45 5.11 16.74 3.75
CA SER A 45 4.57 17.88 3.00
C SER A 45 4.46 17.63 1.48
N THR A 46 5.23 16.71 0.89
CA THR A 46 5.11 16.32 -0.52
C THR A 46 4.09 15.22 -0.73
N CYS A 47 3.93 14.29 0.23
CA CYS A 47 2.89 13.25 0.18
C CYS A 47 1.49 13.87 0.13
N VAL A 48 1.23 14.87 0.97
CA VAL A 48 -0.11 15.48 1.12
C VAL A 48 -0.53 16.32 -0.09
N GLN A 49 0.38 16.64 -1.01
CA GLN A 49 0.05 17.37 -2.25
C GLN A 49 -0.64 16.48 -3.29
N ARG A 50 -0.63 15.16 -3.11
CA ARG A 50 -1.17 14.20 -4.07
C ARG A 50 -2.23 13.35 -3.38
N HIS A 51 -3.49 13.53 -3.78
CA HIS A 51 -4.60 12.73 -3.23
C HIS A 51 -4.35 11.23 -3.37
N GLY A 52 -3.79 10.78 -4.50
CA GLY A 52 -3.45 9.37 -4.72
C GLY A 52 -2.42 8.83 -3.74
N THR A 53 -1.42 9.64 -3.35
CA THR A 53 -0.42 9.22 -2.35
C THR A 53 -1.05 9.09 -0.97
N ILE A 54 -1.92 10.01 -0.56
CA ILE A 54 -2.66 9.86 0.70
C ILE A 54 -3.49 8.56 0.67
N MET A 55 -4.23 8.31 -0.42
CA MET A 55 -5.03 7.10 -0.57
C MET A 55 -4.18 5.83 -0.51
N HIS A 56 -3.00 5.82 -1.15
CA HIS A 56 -2.05 4.71 -1.13
C HIS A 56 -1.65 4.33 0.31
N GLU A 57 -1.23 5.30 1.12
CA GLU A 57 -0.79 5.02 2.49
C GLU A 57 -1.94 4.55 3.40
N PHE A 58 -3.15 5.07 3.20
CA PHE A 58 -4.33 4.58 3.91
C PHE A 58 -4.76 3.18 3.46
N LEU A 59 -4.62 2.84 2.17
CA LEU A 59 -4.89 1.48 1.69
C LEU A 59 -3.90 0.48 2.29
N HIS A 60 -2.63 0.84 2.45
CA HIS A 60 -1.71 0.04 3.26
C HIS A 60 -2.26 -0.17 4.68
N ALA A 61 -2.67 0.88 5.39
CA ALA A 61 -3.24 0.73 6.73
C ALA A 61 -4.52 -0.15 6.77
N PHE A 62 -5.28 -0.18 5.67
CA PHE A 62 -6.44 -1.08 5.53
C PHE A 62 -6.09 -2.53 5.19
N GLY A 63 -4.82 -2.84 4.90
CA GLY A 63 -4.33 -4.20 4.66
C GLY A 63 -3.98 -4.52 3.21
N PHE A 64 -3.92 -3.52 2.33
CA PHE A 64 -3.57 -3.75 0.93
C PHE A 64 -2.06 -3.70 0.74
N TYR A 65 -1.52 -4.74 0.12
CA TYR A 65 -0.15 -4.74 -0.39
C TYR A 65 -0.08 -4.06 -1.76
N HIS A 66 1.13 -3.89 -2.28
CA HIS A 66 1.32 -3.38 -3.64
C HIS A 66 0.78 -4.35 -4.69
N GLU A 67 0.22 -3.81 -5.78
CA GLU A 67 -0.36 -4.61 -6.86
C GLU A 67 0.70 -5.52 -7.52
N GLN A 68 1.93 -5.01 -7.71
CA GLN A 68 3.03 -5.79 -8.28
C GLN A 68 3.57 -6.89 -7.36
N SER A 69 3.07 -6.97 -6.12
CA SER A 69 3.40 -8.01 -5.14
C SER A 69 2.35 -9.12 -5.06
N ARG A 70 1.30 -9.08 -5.89
CA ARG A 70 0.33 -10.19 -6.00
C ARG A 70 1.03 -11.51 -6.35
N SER A 71 0.44 -12.61 -5.91
CA SER A 71 0.93 -13.98 -6.16
C SER A 71 0.94 -14.30 -7.66
N ASP A 72 -0.08 -13.84 -8.37
CA ASP A 72 -0.31 -14.01 -9.82
C ASP A 72 0.43 -12.98 -10.70
N ARG A 73 1.20 -12.04 -10.13
CA ARG A 73 1.75 -10.89 -10.89
C ARG A 73 2.61 -11.27 -12.10
N ASP A 74 3.28 -12.42 -12.08
CA ASP A 74 4.14 -12.88 -13.18
C ASP A 74 3.35 -13.27 -14.44
N GLU A 75 2.02 -13.39 -14.37
CA GLU A 75 1.14 -13.56 -15.53
C GLU A 75 0.89 -12.23 -16.28
N TRP A 76 1.20 -11.10 -15.63
CA TRP A 76 0.81 -9.76 -16.07
C TRP A 76 2.00 -8.85 -16.33
N ILE A 77 3.03 -8.92 -15.48
CA ILE A 77 4.22 -8.08 -15.57
C ILE A 77 5.51 -8.89 -15.47
N ILE A 78 6.59 -8.32 -16.01
CA ILE A 78 7.95 -8.82 -15.83
C ILE A 78 8.71 -7.81 -14.97
N VAL A 79 9.27 -8.26 -13.86
CA VAL A 79 10.18 -7.45 -13.05
C VAL A 79 11.60 -7.64 -13.59
N ASN A 80 12.19 -6.56 -14.11
CA ASN A 80 13.58 -6.57 -14.56
C ASN A 80 14.51 -6.36 -13.35
N TYR A 81 14.88 -7.47 -12.67
CA TYR A 81 15.72 -7.42 -11.47
C TYR A 81 17.10 -6.82 -11.71
N ASP A 82 17.65 -6.91 -12.93
CA ASP A 82 18.95 -6.31 -13.28
C ASP A 82 18.91 -4.78 -13.31
N ASN A 83 17.71 -4.19 -13.36
CA ASN A 83 17.52 -2.73 -13.42
C ASN A 83 16.97 -2.16 -12.10
N ILE A 84 17.00 -2.92 -11.01
CA ILE A 84 16.57 -2.45 -9.69
C ILE A 84 17.79 -1.83 -8.97
N GLU A 85 17.58 -0.68 -8.33
CA GLU A 85 18.54 -0.06 -7.42
C GLU A 85 18.98 -1.08 -6.34
N GLU A 86 20.29 -1.24 -6.18
CA GLU A 86 20.87 -2.22 -5.26
C GLU A 86 20.28 -2.10 -3.85
N GLY A 87 19.77 -3.22 -3.32
CA GLY A 87 19.14 -3.28 -2.00
C GLY A 87 17.63 -2.95 -1.98
N LYS A 88 17.02 -2.60 -3.13
CA LYS A 88 15.59 -2.33 -3.26
C LYS A 88 14.77 -3.50 -3.81
N GLU A 89 15.39 -4.63 -4.10
CA GLU A 89 14.77 -5.83 -4.69
C GLU A 89 13.63 -6.38 -3.81
N HIS A 90 13.71 -6.16 -2.49
CA HIS A 90 12.67 -6.56 -1.55
C HIS A 90 11.30 -5.91 -1.83
N ASN A 91 11.25 -4.74 -2.46
CA ASN A 91 10.00 -4.05 -2.82
C ASN A 91 9.24 -4.73 -3.98
N PHE A 92 9.87 -5.71 -4.64
CA PHE A 92 9.30 -6.47 -5.75
C PHE A 92 9.05 -7.94 -5.39
N ARG A 93 9.17 -8.29 -4.11
CA ARG A 93 8.79 -9.62 -3.62
C ARG A 93 7.30 -9.83 -3.81
N LYS A 94 6.95 -11.03 -4.26
CA LYS A 94 5.57 -11.51 -4.28
C LYS A 94 5.21 -12.03 -2.90
N TYR A 95 3.92 -11.99 -2.58
CA TYR A 95 3.36 -12.74 -1.46
C TYR A 95 2.77 -14.05 -1.96
N ASP A 96 2.83 -15.08 -1.11
CA ASP A 96 2.23 -16.37 -1.41
C ASP A 96 0.71 -16.33 -1.26
N GLU A 97 -0.01 -17.29 -1.84
CA GLU A 97 -1.48 -17.35 -1.78
C GLU A 97 -2.03 -17.49 -0.34
N ASP A 98 -1.21 -17.99 0.59
CA ASP A 98 -1.56 -18.08 2.01
C ASP A 98 -1.44 -16.73 2.74
N ASP A 99 -0.67 -15.77 2.19
CA ASP A 99 -0.42 -14.46 2.80
C ASP A 99 -1.37 -13.37 2.28
N ILE A 100 -1.89 -13.52 1.05
CA ILE A 100 -2.74 -12.53 0.40
C ILE A 100 -4.03 -13.13 -0.14
N ASN A 101 -5.11 -12.35 -0.11
CA ASN A 101 -6.37 -12.70 -0.74
C ASN A 101 -6.65 -11.75 -1.90
N LEU A 102 -6.71 -12.29 -3.12
CA LEU A 102 -7.01 -11.52 -4.34
C LEU A 102 -8.46 -11.05 -4.41
N ALA A 103 -9.32 -11.52 -3.50
CA ALA A 103 -10.75 -11.18 -3.40
C ALA A 103 -11.54 -11.37 -4.72
N GLY A 104 -11.04 -12.24 -5.61
CA GLY A 104 -11.62 -12.49 -6.93
C GLY A 104 -11.44 -11.33 -7.93
N THR A 105 -10.53 -10.39 -7.69
CA THR A 105 -10.25 -9.29 -8.62
C THR A 105 -9.15 -9.64 -9.62
N GLU A 106 -9.30 -9.14 -10.85
CA GLU A 106 -8.25 -9.16 -11.87
C GLU A 106 -7.09 -8.22 -11.49
N TYR A 107 -5.93 -8.42 -12.10
CA TYR A 107 -4.77 -7.55 -11.94
C TYR A 107 -5.05 -6.16 -12.52
N ASP A 108 -4.86 -5.10 -11.71
CA ASP A 108 -5.17 -3.73 -12.13
C ASP A 108 -3.92 -2.87 -12.32
N TYR A 109 -3.51 -2.67 -13.59
CA TYR A 109 -2.42 -1.76 -13.94
C TYR A 109 -2.66 -0.29 -13.53
N GLY A 110 -3.92 0.11 -13.36
CA GLY A 110 -4.33 1.45 -12.91
C GLY A 110 -4.46 1.57 -11.39
N SER A 111 -4.22 0.49 -10.65
CA SER A 111 -4.32 0.46 -9.19
C SER A 111 -3.40 1.53 -8.60
N VAL A 112 -3.93 2.31 -7.65
CA VAL A 112 -3.12 3.28 -6.89
C VAL A 112 -2.03 2.58 -6.08
N MET A 113 -2.14 1.26 -5.88
CA MET A 113 -1.16 0.41 -5.20
C MET A 113 -0.10 -0.14 -6.15
N HIS A 114 -0.19 0.10 -7.46
CA HIS A 114 0.79 -0.37 -8.44
C HIS A 114 1.94 0.63 -8.58
N TYR A 115 3.18 0.13 -8.55
CA TYR A 115 4.35 0.96 -8.86
C TYR A 115 4.35 1.45 -10.31
N GLY A 116 4.88 2.66 -10.53
CA GLY A 116 5.21 3.10 -11.87
C GLY A 116 6.31 2.22 -12.50
N PRO A 117 6.43 2.18 -13.84
CA PRO A 117 7.37 1.30 -14.54
C PRO A 117 8.85 1.57 -14.23
N TYR A 118 9.18 2.71 -13.63
CA TYR A 118 10.54 3.11 -13.25
C TYR A 118 10.73 3.21 -11.72
N GLY A 119 9.82 2.65 -10.93
CA GLY A 119 10.01 2.60 -9.47
C GLY A 119 11.32 1.89 -9.14
N PHE A 120 12.22 2.55 -8.40
CA PHE A 120 13.54 2.03 -8.04
C PHE A 120 14.43 1.59 -9.23
N ALA A 121 14.22 2.14 -10.42
CA ALA A 121 15.03 1.80 -11.59
C ALA A 121 16.37 2.56 -11.60
N VAL A 122 17.44 1.91 -12.08
CA VAL A 122 18.76 2.51 -12.41
C VAL A 122 18.95 2.77 -13.91
#